data_AF-A0A537WSR7-F1
#
_entry.id   AF-A0A537WSR7-F1
#
_cell.length_a   1.000
_cell.length_b   1.000
_cell.length_c   1.000
_cell.angle_alpha   90.00
_cell.angle_beta   90.00
_cell.angle_gamma   90.00
#
_symmetry.space_group_name_H-M   'P 1'
#
loop_
_entity.id
_entity.type
_entity.pdbx_description
1 polymer ?
#
loop_
_entity_poly.entity_id
_entity_poly.type
_entity_poly.pdbx_seq_one_letter_code
_entity_poly.pdbx_strand_id
1 'polypeptide(L)'
;MAQPATRNLGRLSEIAQVAVRHGFGYWFDKHRLTDLFPGRTPRVELDGQPSQRGQHLREMLDELGPTFVKFGQLLSTRPDVLP
;
A
#
# COMPACT_ATOMS: atom_id res chain seq x y z
N MET A 1 -28.22 -2.79 3.30
CA MET A 1 -27.74 -3.42 4.55
C MET A 1 -26.27 -3.08 4.71
N ALA A 2 -25.95 -2.06 5.53
CA ALA A 2 -24.56 -1.69 5.82
C ALA A 2 -23.97 -2.73 6.79
N GLN A 3 -22.89 -3.40 6.38
CA GLN A 3 -22.25 -4.44 7.21
C GLN A 3 -21.36 -3.75 8.27
N PRO A 4 -21.40 -4.19 9.54
CA PRO A 4 -20.74 -3.51 10.64
C PRO A 4 -19.21 -3.49 10.45
N ALA A 5 -18.61 -2.32 10.70
CA ALA A 5 -17.19 -2.02 10.48
C ALA A 5 -16.20 -2.95 11.22
N THR A 6 -16.67 -3.72 12.21
CA THR A 6 -15.85 -4.57 13.08
C THR A 6 -15.34 -5.83 12.38
N ARG A 7 -16.03 -6.35 11.36
CA ARG A 7 -15.61 -7.57 10.63
C ARG A 7 -14.55 -7.30 9.54
N ASN A 8 -14.39 -6.04 9.15
CA ASN A 8 -13.45 -5.64 8.09
C ASN A 8 -12.05 -5.30 8.64
N LEU A 9 -11.89 -5.21 9.96
CA LEU A 9 -10.61 -4.87 10.59
C LEU A 9 -9.52 -5.92 10.32
N GLY A 10 -9.87 -7.21 10.31
CA GLY A 10 -8.93 -8.28 9.98
C GLY A 10 -8.39 -8.15 8.56
N ARG A 11 -9.27 -7.84 7.61
CA ARG A 11 -8.90 -7.61 6.20
C ARG A 11 -8.12 -6.31 6.01
N LEU A 12 -8.44 -5.27 6.79
CA LEU A 12 -7.69 -4.02 6.78
C LEU A 12 -6.25 -4.24 7.26
N SER A 13 -6.06 -5.04 8.32
CA SER A 13 -4.72 -5.40 8.80
C SER A 13 -3.93 -6.21 7.79
N GLU A 14 -4.58 -7.14 7.07
CA GLU A 14 -3.97 -7.91 5.98
C GLU A 14 -3.52 -6.99 4.83
N ILE A 15 -4.40 -6.09 4.39
CA ILE A 15 -4.07 -5.09 3.36
C ILE A 15 -2.89 -4.21 3.81
N ALA A 16 -2.91 -3.75 5.07
CA ALA A 16 -1.84 -2.94 5.63
C ALA A 16 -0.51 -3.71 5.72
N GLN A 17 -0.55 -4.99 6.07
CA GLN A 17 0.65 -5.83 6.14
C GLN A 17 1.29 -6.02 4.75
N VAL A 18 0.48 -6.31 3.73
CA VAL A 18 0.96 -6.43 2.34
C VAL A 18 1.52 -5.09 1.86
N ALA A 19 0.85 -3.98 2.16
CA ALA A 19 1.35 -2.65 1.79
C ALA A 19 2.71 -2.33 2.44
N VAL A 20 2.89 -2.62 3.74
CA VAL A 20 4.17 -2.43 4.42
C VAL A 20 5.27 -3.29 3.81
N ARG A 21 4.96 -4.55 3.44
CA ARG A 21 5.90 -5.48 2.80
C ARG A 21 6.43 -4.98 1.45
N HIS A 22 5.60 -4.27 0.69
CA HIS A 22 5.94 -3.70 -0.62
C HIS A 22 6.46 -2.26 -0.59
N GLY A 23 6.80 -1.74 0.60
CA GLY A 23 7.49 -0.44 0.72
C GLY A 23 6.57 0.77 0.96
N PHE A 24 5.25 0.59 1.10
CA PHE A 24 4.37 1.68 1.55
C PHE A 24 4.66 2.11 3.00
N GLY A 25 5.31 1.27 3.80
CA GLY A 25 5.77 1.62 5.16
C GLY A 25 6.68 2.86 5.19
N TYR A 26 7.48 3.07 4.14
CA TYR A 26 8.34 4.25 4.00
C TYR A 26 7.55 5.55 3.75
N TRP A 27 6.37 5.45 3.09
CA TRP A 27 5.50 6.62 2.89
C TRP A 27 4.92 7.12 4.22
N PHE A 28 4.60 6.20 5.14
CA PHE A 28 4.21 6.54 6.51
C PHE A 28 5.39 7.08 7.33
N ASP A 29 6.62 6.63 7.05
CA ASP A 29 7.84 7.13 7.70
C ASP A 29 8.10 8.61 7.40
N LYS A 30 7.87 9.02 6.14
CA LYS A 30 7.94 10.42 5.72
C LYS A 30 6.89 11.32 6.42
N HIS A 31 5.83 10.74 6.97
CA HIS A 31 4.76 11.46 7.67
C HIS A 31 4.78 11.32 9.20
N ARG A 32 5.90 10.84 9.80
CA ARG A 32 6.11 10.65 11.26
C ARG A 32 5.05 9.76 11.96
N LEU A 33 4.29 8.95 11.23
CA LEU A 33 3.34 7.99 11.81
C LEU A 33 4.02 6.72 12.32
N THR A 34 5.29 6.50 11.96
CA THR A 34 6.14 5.40 12.43
C THR A 34 6.58 5.52 13.89
N ASP A 35 6.57 6.73 14.48
CA ASP A 35 6.89 6.92 15.91
C ASP A 35 5.90 6.18 16.85
N LEU A 36 4.75 5.73 16.32
CA LEU A 36 3.75 4.95 17.07
C LEU A 36 3.93 3.41 16.98
N PHE A 37 4.78 2.91 16.07
CA PHE A 37 4.95 1.47 15.84
C PHE A 37 6.42 1.04 16.00
N PRO A 38 6.84 0.57 17.19
CA PRO A 38 8.21 0.12 17.42
C PRO A 38 8.36 -1.32 16.91
N GLY A 39 8.85 -1.47 15.68
CA GLY A 39 9.23 -2.80 15.20
C GLY A 39 9.26 -2.96 13.69
N ARG A 40 10.48 -2.98 13.13
CA ARG A 40 10.83 -3.48 11.79
C ARG A 40 10.04 -2.88 10.63
N THR A 41 10.45 -1.72 10.16
CA THR A 41 10.33 -1.39 8.74
C THR A 41 11.53 -2.00 8.00
N PRO A 42 11.36 -2.97 7.09
CA PRO A 42 12.42 -3.30 6.17
C PRO A 42 12.70 -2.03 5.37
N ARG A 43 13.96 -1.59 5.38
CA ARG A 43 14.45 -0.53 4.50
C ARG A 43 14.40 -1.09 3.08
N VAL A 44 13.22 -1.05 2.46
CA VAL A 44 13.11 -1.19 1.01
C VAL A 44 13.69 0.11 0.48
N GLU A 45 14.95 0.06 0.07
CA GLU A 45 15.63 1.11 -0.69
C GLU A 45 14.83 1.32 -1.99
N LEU A 46 13.77 2.12 -1.92
CA LEU A 46 13.10 2.69 -3.06
C LEU A 46 14.02 3.79 -3.60
N ASP A 47 15.14 3.36 -4.17
CA ASP A 47 16.22 4.17 -4.71
C ASP A 47 15.66 5.03 -5.84
N GLY A 48 15.07 6.18 -5.50
CA GLY A 48 14.82 7.39 -6.30
C GLY A 48 14.09 7.28 -7.65
N GLN A 49 13.94 6.09 -8.21
CA GLN A 49 13.60 5.87 -9.59
C GLN A 49 12.10 5.58 -9.72
N PRO A 50 11.39 6.33 -10.57
CA PRO A 50 9.96 6.14 -10.80
C PRO A 50 9.60 4.69 -11.18
N SER A 51 10.51 4.00 -11.88
CA SER A 51 10.36 2.62 -12.34
C SER A 51 10.27 1.61 -11.20
N GLN A 52 11.10 1.76 -10.16
CA GLN A 52 11.10 0.82 -9.03
C GLN A 52 9.83 0.97 -8.17
N ARG A 53 9.38 2.21 -7.95
CA ARG A 53 8.12 2.48 -7.22
C ARG A 53 6.90 1.90 -7.93
N GLY A 54 6.82 2.08 -9.25
CA GLY A 54 5.75 1.50 -10.06
C GLY A 54 5.75 -0.04 -10.03
N GLN A 55 6.93 -0.65 -10.02
CA GLN A 55 7.06 -2.10 -9.91
C GLN A 55 6.57 -2.64 -8.57
N HIS A 56 7.02 -2.07 -7.45
CA HIS A 56 6.55 -2.46 -6.12
C HIS A 56 5.05 -2.25 -5.94
N LEU A 57 4.50 -1.15 -6.47
CA LEU A 57 3.05 -0.92 -6.47
C LEU A 57 2.31 -2.00 -7.26
N ARG A 58 2.81 -2.40 -8.44
CA ARG A 58 2.21 -3.48 -9.24
C ARG A 58 2.20 -4.79 -8.47
N GLU A 59 3.34 -5.17 -7.88
CA GLU A 59 3.50 -6.42 -7.13
C GLU A 59 2.60 -6.44 -5.89
N MET A 60 2.46 -5.31 -5.19
CA MET A 60 1.53 -5.14 -4.07
C MET A 60 0.07 -5.37 -4.50
N LEU A 61 -0.37 -4.73 -5.59
CA LEU A 61 -1.75 -4.85 -6.05
C LEU A 61 -2.07 -6.27 -6.55
N ASP A 62 -1.08 -6.96 -7.10
CA ASP A 62 -1.19 -8.37 -7.52
C ASP A 62 -1.35 -9.29 -6.29
N GLU A 63 -0.54 -9.11 -5.24
CA GLU A 63 -0.64 -9.89 -3.98
C GLU A 63 -1.96 -9.64 -3.24
N LEU A 64 -2.51 -8.41 -3.31
CA LEU A 64 -3.82 -8.07 -2.75
C LEU A 64 -5.01 -8.65 -3.55
N GLY A 65 -4.76 -9.13 -4.76
CA GLY A 65 -5.72 -9.83 -5.61
C GLY A 65 -6.47 -8.95 -6.62
N PRO A 66 -7.41 -9.56 -7.38
CA PRO A 66 -7.94 -8.99 -8.63
C PRO A 66 -8.70 -7.67 -8.45
N THR A 67 -9.27 -7.42 -7.26
CA THR A 67 -9.91 -6.13 -6.95
C THR A 67 -8.89 -4.98 -6.93
N PHE A 68 -7.72 -5.22 -6.35
CA PHE A 68 -6.66 -4.21 -6.25
C PHE A 68 -5.93 -4.04 -7.59
N VAL A 69 -5.78 -5.10 -8.38
CA VAL A 69 -5.31 -4.99 -9.77
C VAL A 69 -6.21 -4.05 -10.58
N LYS A 70 -7.54 -4.23 -10.53
CA LYS A 70 -8.50 -3.33 -11.19
C LYS A 70 -8.45 -1.91 -10.64
N PHE A 71 -8.21 -1.75 -9.35
CA PHE A 71 -8.02 -0.45 -8.73
C PHE A 71 -6.77 0.26 -9.29
N GLY A 72 -5.66 -0.44 -9.43
CA GLY A 72 -4.45 0.10 -10.08
C GLY A 72 -4.67 0.48 -11.54
N GLN A 73 -5.45 -0.32 -12.27
CA GLN A 73 -5.85 0.02 -13.64
C GLN A 73 -6.69 1.30 -13.67
N LEU A 74 -7.65 1.44 -12.76
CA LEU A 74 -8.47 2.66 -12.64
C LEU A 74 -7.60 3.88 -12.33
N LEU A 75 -6.68 3.79 -11.38
CA LEU A 75 -5.72 4.85 -11.06
C LEU A 75 -4.83 5.21 -12.26
N SER A 76 -4.42 4.21 -13.06
CA SER A 76 -3.61 4.44 -14.27
C SER A 76 -4.38 5.19 -15.36
N THR A 77 -5.71 5.02 -15.40
CA THR A 77 -6.59 5.77 -16.32
C THR A 77 -7.01 7.14 -15.78
N ARG A 78 -6.72 7.42 -14.50
CA ARG A 78 -7.11 8.65 -13.79
C ARG A 78 -5.89 9.35 -13.18
N PRO A 79 -5.02 9.94 -14.04
CA PRO A 79 -3.86 10.68 -13.57
C PRO A 79 -4.23 11.93 -12.76
N ASP A 80 -5.49 12.36 -12.79
CA ASP A 80 -6.05 13.42 -11.95
C ASP A 80 -6.07 13.10 -10.45
N VAL A 81 -5.94 11.82 -10.08
CA VAL A 81 -6.02 11.34 -8.69
C VAL A 81 -4.64 11.04 -8.09
N LEU A 82 -3.59 11.00 -8.92
CA LEU A 82 -2.22 10.71 -8.51
C LEU A 82 -1.41 12.02 -8.42
N PRO A 83 -0.85 12.38 -7.24
CA PRO A 83 -0.02 13.58 -7.07
C PRO A 83 1.39 13.45 -7.63
#